data_AF-W7Q1W4-F1
#
_entry.id   AF-W7Q1W4-F1
#
_cell.length_a   1.000
_cell.length_b   1.000
_cell.length_c   1.000
_cell.angle_alpha   90.00
_cell.angle_beta   90.00
_cell.angle_gamma   90.00
#
_symmetry.space_group_name_H-M   'P 1'
#
loop_
_entity.id
_entity.type
_entity.pdbx_description
1 polymer ?
#
loop_
_entity_poly.entity_id
_entity_poly.type
_entity_poly.pdbx_seq_one_letter_code
_entity_poly.pdbx_strand_id
1 'polypeptide(L)'
;MPPHVAAGRNLDIPLIGPLLRRGGAFFMRRSFRDKPLYAAVFNEYLHRLLARGHPLEYFIEGGRSRSGRMLTPRPGMLAMTLRSFHRSAAATTPPKLAFIPVYIGYERIIESASYERELRGAKKRKESPLALLRVVGQLRQPFGQVTVSVGDPLLLGDYLDSLAPQWRNAPVEPKPDWLGEAVPRLGSELARRINAAAALNPVNLVALVLLATPHNALEASLMTRQLALLAGLQERCPGGPDVRLPKGEPSDWIEQVIALGMIERRSIPWAIS
;
A
#
# COMPACT_ATOMS: atom_id res chain seq x y z
N MET A 1 -9.74 -0.36 -21.20
CA MET A 1 -9.19 0.99 -20.93
C MET A 1 -8.31 0.89 -19.69
N PRO A 2 -7.09 1.46 -19.67
CA PRO A 2 -6.20 1.39 -18.50
C PRO A 2 -6.82 2.11 -17.28
N PRO A 3 -6.48 1.70 -16.05
CA PRO A 3 -7.00 2.31 -14.82
C PRO A 3 -6.57 3.76 -14.68
N HIS A 4 -7.47 4.60 -14.17
CA HIS A 4 -7.12 5.97 -13.82
C HIS A 4 -6.42 5.99 -12.46
N VAL A 5 -5.13 6.32 -12.43
CA VAL A 5 -4.31 6.23 -11.22
C VAL A 5 -4.20 7.59 -10.55
N ALA A 6 -4.60 7.70 -9.28
CA ALA A 6 -4.39 8.91 -8.50
C ALA A 6 -2.91 9.03 -8.10
N ALA A 7 -2.19 9.93 -8.76
CA ALA A 7 -0.77 10.19 -8.48
C ALA A 7 -0.59 11.47 -7.67
N GLY A 8 0.38 11.49 -6.75
CA GLY A 8 0.79 12.75 -6.13
C GLY A 8 1.49 13.65 -7.15
N ARG A 9 1.22 14.98 -7.12
CA ARG A 9 1.86 15.96 -8.02
C ARG A 9 3.39 15.88 -8.09
N ASN A 10 4.03 15.28 -7.09
CA ASN A 10 5.48 15.09 -7.02
C ASN A 10 6.02 14.19 -8.16
N LEU A 11 5.16 13.41 -8.81
CA LEU A 11 5.48 12.54 -9.94
C LEU A 11 5.24 13.20 -11.31
N ASP A 12 4.73 14.44 -11.34
CA ASP A 12 4.53 15.22 -12.57
C ASP A 12 5.84 15.90 -12.98
N ILE A 13 6.83 15.08 -13.36
CA ILE A 13 8.14 15.51 -13.85
C ILE A 13 8.18 15.43 -15.39
N PRO A 14 9.04 16.22 -16.06
CA PRO A 14 9.18 16.17 -17.52
C PRO A 14 9.42 14.73 -18.01
N LEU A 15 8.81 14.37 -19.14
CA LEU A 15 8.82 13.03 -19.76
C LEU A 15 7.97 11.95 -19.05
N ILE A 16 8.13 11.74 -17.73
CA ILE A 16 7.36 10.70 -17.01
C ILE A 16 5.91 11.14 -16.75
N GLY A 17 5.68 12.41 -16.40
CA GLY A 17 4.33 12.94 -16.16
C GLY A 17 3.39 12.78 -17.35
N PRO A 18 3.78 13.19 -18.58
CA PRO A 18 2.98 12.97 -19.79
C PRO A 18 2.74 11.49 -20.13
N LEU A 19 3.70 10.60 -19.87
CA LEU A 19 3.55 9.16 -20.08
C LEU A 19 2.53 8.56 -19.09
N LEU A 20 2.64 8.92 -17.81
CA LEU A 20 1.69 8.49 -16.77
C LEU A 20 0.27 9.01 -17.05
N ARG A 21 0.13 10.27 -17.51
CA ARG A 21 -1.18 10.84 -17.93
C ARG A 21 -1.77 10.08 -19.11
N ARG A 22 -0.95 9.70 -20.09
CA ARG A 22 -1.38 8.83 -21.21
C ARG A 22 -1.79 7.44 -20.74
N GLY A 23 -1.24 6.96 -19.62
CA GLY A 23 -1.63 5.72 -18.94
C GLY A 23 -2.86 5.86 -18.02
N GLY A 24 -3.49 7.04 -17.92
CA GLY A 24 -4.68 7.27 -17.09
C GLY A 24 -4.41 7.98 -15.76
N ALA A 25 -3.17 8.31 -15.43
CA ALA A 25 -2.86 8.95 -14.14
C ALA A 25 -3.39 10.39 -14.08
N PHE A 26 -4.01 10.76 -12.96
CA PHE A 26 -4.35 12.16 -12.64
C PHE A 26 -3.63 12.61 -11.37
N PHE A 27 -3.15 13.85 -11.40
CA PHE A 27 -2.34 14.38 -10.31
C PHE A 27 -3.17 15.15 -9.29
N MET A 28 -3.09 14.73 -8.03
CA MET A 28 -3.77 15.40 -6.93
C MET A 28 -2.80 16.20 -6.05
N ARG A 29 -3.31 17.29 -5.47
CA ARG A 29 -2.62 18.03 -4.41
C ARG A 29 -2.68 17.24 -3.11
N ARG A 30 -1.64 17.39 -2.28
CA ARG A 30 -1.56 16.73 -0.97
C ARG A 30 -2.60 17.24 0.03
N SER A 31 -3.05 18.49 -0.13
CA SER A 31 -4.07 19.11 0.72
C SER A 31 -5.07 19.90 -0.11
N PHE A 32 -6.34 19.74 0.28
CA PHE A 32 -7.51 20.45 -0.23
C PHE A 32 -7.95 21.57 0.71
N ARG A 33 -7.31 21.69 1.88
CA ARG A 33 -7.60 22.73 2.88
C ARG A 33 -7.41 24.11 2.23
N ASP A 34 -8.34 25.02 2.52
CA ASP A 34 -8.39 26.41 2.05
C ASP A 34 -8.47 26.57 0.52
N LYS A 35 -8.94 25.54 -0.19
CA LYS A 35 -9.04 25.51 -1.66
C LYS A 35 -10.40 24.96 -2.12
N PRO A 36 -11.51 25.64 -1.83
CA PRO A 36 -12.86 25.14 -2.08
C PRO A 36 -13.12 24.86 -3.56
N LEU A 37 -12.68 25.74 -4.46
CA LEU A 37 -12.84 25.54 -5.91
C LEU A 37 -12.11 24.30 -6.40
N TYR A 38 -10.87 24.08 -5.95
CA TYR A 38 -10.10 22.89 -6.31
C TYR A 38 -10.80 21.61 -5.82
N ALA A 39 -11.30 21.62 -4.59
CA ALA A 39 -12.04 20.49 -4.04
C ALA A 39 -13.34 20.21 -4.82
N ALA A 40 -14.10 21.23 -5.19
CA ALA A 40 -15.32 21.11 -5.98
C ALA A 40 -15.05 20.52 -7.38
N VAL A 41 -14.08 21.08 -8.11
CA VAL A 41 -13.70 20.59 -9.44
C VAL A 41 -13.21 19.15 -9.39
N PHE A 42 -12.37 18.82 -8.40
CA PHE A 42 -11.83 17.48 -8.25
C PHE A 42 -12.90 16.47 -7.82
N ASN A 43 -13.85 16.85 -6.96
CA ASN A 43 -15.03 16.05 -6.62
C ASN A 43 -15.85 15.69 -7.87
N GLU A 44 -16.17 16.68 -8.69
CA GLU A 44 -16.96 16.48 -9.90
C GLU A 44 -16.20 15.65 -10.95
N TYR A 45 -14.88 15.85 -11.08
CA TYR A 45 -14.04 15.02 -11.93
C TYR A 45 -14.07 13.54 -11.49
N LEU A 46 -13.88 13.27 -10.19
CA LEU A 46 -13.92 11.91 -9.66
C LEU A 46 -15.29 11.27 -9.85
N HIS A 47 -16.36 12.04 -9.61
CA HIS A 47 -17.73 11.59 -9.82
C HIS A 47 -17.97 11.16 -11.26
N ARG A 48 -17.56 12.00 -12.21
CA ARG A 48 -17.65 11.71 -13.65
C ARG A 48 -16.87 10.48 -14.09
N LEU A 49 -15.72 10.19 -13.46
CA LEU A 49 -14.97 8.98 -13.73
C LEU A 49 -15.72 7.73 -13.25
N LEU A 50 -16.15 7.75 -11.99
CA LEU A 50 -16.86 6.64 -11.35
C LEU A 50 -18.22 6.37 -12.01
N ALA A 51 -19.00 7.41 -12.31
CA ALA A 51 -20.31 7.30 -12.94
C ALA A 51 -20.23 6.72 -14.37
N ARG A 52 -19.10 6.90 -15.07
CA ARG A 52 -18.83 6.28 -16.38
C ARG A 52 -18.25 4.87 -16.28
N GLY A 53 -18.07 4.34 -15.06
CA GLY A 53 -17.51 3.01 -14.84
C GLY A 53 -16.01 2.91 -15.09
N HIS A 54 -15.26 4.02 -15.06
CA HIS A 54 -13.82 3.96 -15.22
C HIS A 54 -13.17 3.36 -13.95
N PRO A 55 -12.29 2.34 -14.10
CA PRO A 55 -11.54 1.82 -12.97
C PRO A 55 -10.61 2.89 -12.43
N LEU A 56 -10.52 2.96 -11.11
CA LEU A 56 -9.78 3.97 -10.37
C LEU A 56 -8.84 3.30 -9.37
N GLU A 57 -7.57 3.67 -9.40
CA GLU A 57 -6.55 3.17 -8.48
C GLU A 57 -6.06 4.30 -7.57
N TYR A 58 -6.04 4.07 -6.26
CA TYR A 58 -5.41 4.99 -5.31
C TYR A 58 -4.98 4.27 -4.02
N PHE A 59 -3.93 4.80 -3.39
CA PHE A 59 -3.47 4.34 -2.09
C PHE A 59 -4.27 5.02 -0.98
N ILE A 60 -5.04 4.23 -0.21
CA ILE A 60 -5.87 4.76 0.88
C ILE A 60 -5.03 5.45 1.97
N GLU A 61 -3.75 5.12 2.11
CA GLU A 61 -2.79 5.71 3.06
C GLU A 61 -2.32 7.12 2.67
N GLY A 62 -2.41 7.47 1.38
CA GLY A 62 -1.95 8.76 0.83
C GLY A 62 -0.44 8.95 0.81
N GLY A 63 0.35 7.89 1.00
CA GLY A 63 1.82 7.92 0.95
C GLY A 63 2.44 6.53 1.00
N ARG A 64 3.77 6.48 0.86
CA ARG A 64 4.57 5.25 0.98
C ARG A 64 4.81 4.92 2.46
N SER A 65 4.62 3.66 2.86
CA SER A 65 5.16 3.17 4.13
C SER A 65 6.69 3.16 4.09
N ARG A 66 7.34 3.51 5.21
CA ARG A 66 8.81 3.50 5.35
C ARG A 66 9.33 2.41 6.27
N SER A 67 8.47 1.83 7.09
CA SER A 67 8.81 0.77 8.04
C SER A 67 8.22 -0.59 7.64
N GLY A 68 7.57 -0.68 6.48
CA GLY A 68 6.81 -1.85 6.06
C GLY A 68 5.44 -1.98 6.73
N ARG A 69 5.13 -1.16 7.76
CA ARG A 69 3.82 -1.14 8.42
C ARG A 69 2.83 -0.29 7.64
N MET A 70 1.60 -0.78 7.51
CA MET A 70 0.52 -0.02 6.90
C MET A 70 0.23 1.26 7.70
N LEU A 71 0.11 2.40 7.01
CA LEU A 71 -0.27 3.67 7.59
C LEU A 71 -1.79 3.75 7.78
N THR A 72 -2.23 4.70 8.61
CA THR A 72 -3.66 4.96 8.79
C THR A 72 -4.30 5.44 7.48
N PRO A 73 -5.42 4.84 7.05
CA PRO A 73 -6.18 5.30 5.90
C PRO A 73 -6.60 6.77 6.01
N ARG A 74 -6.53 7.48 4.89
CA ARG A 74 -6.91 8.89 4.75
C ARG A 74 -8.36 8.99 4.27
N PRO A 75 -9.21 9.77 4.97
CA PRO A 75 -10.64 9.81 4.67
C PRO A 75 -10.99 10.48 3.34
N GLY A 76 -10.11 11.30 2.77
CA GLY A 76 -10.41 12.17 1.63
C GLY A 76 -10.99 11.44 0.41
N MET A 77 -10.18 10.60 -0.26
CA MET A 77 -10.60 9.88 -1.47
C MET A 77 -11.77 8.91 -1.20
N LEU A 78 -11.79 8.27 -0.03
CA LEU A 78 -12.87 7.38 0.38
C LEU A 78 -14.20 8.13 0.52
N ALA A 79 -14.19 9.29 1.19
CA ALA A 79 -15.37 10.14 1.33
C ALA A 79 -15.87 10.66 -0.03
N MET A 80 -14.96 11.02 -0.93
CA MET A 80 -15.32 11.44 -2.30
C MET A 80 -15.96 10.30 -3.09
N THR A 81 -15.40 9.09 -2.98
CA THR A 81 -15.92 7.89 -3.65
C THR A 81 -17.31 7.52 -3.11
N LEU A 82 -17.48 7.51 -1.78
CA LEU A 82 -18.77 7.26 -1.13
C LEU A 82 -19.83 8.28 -1.51
N ARG A 83 -19.50 9.59 -1.50
CA ARG A 83 -20.44 10.63 -1.95
C ARG A 83 -20.83 10.47 -3.41
N SER A 84 -19.86 10.17 -4.28
CA SER A 84 -20.13 9.93 -5.70
C SER A 84 -21.04 8.72 -5.90
N PHE A 85 -20.78 7.63 -5.18
CA PHE A 85 -21.61 6.42 -5.23
C PHE A 85 -23.02 6.71 -4.74
N HIS A 86 -23.17 7.39 -3.61
CA HIS A 86 -24.47 7.81 -3.06
C HIS A 86 -25.26 8.68 -4.05
N ARG A 87 -24.62 9.71 -4.62
CA ARG A 87 -25.23 10.56 -5.66
C ARG A 87 -25.69 9.75 -6.88
N SER A 88 -24.94 8.73 -7.26
CA SER A 88 -25.27 7.87 -8.42
C SER A 88 -26.30 6.79 -8.10
N ALA A 89 -26.51 6.46 -6.82
CA ALA A 89 -27.44 5.42 -6.39
C ALA A 89 -28.90 5.80 -6.64
N ALA A 90 -29.20 7.10 -6.75
CA ALA A 90 -30.52 7.62 -7.11
C ALA A 90 -30.80 7.59 -8.63
N ALA A 91 -29.85 7.17 -9.45
CA ALA A 91 -30.05 7.06 -10.90
C ALA A 91 -30.92 5.83 -11.25
N THR A 92 -31.59 5.88 -12.40
CA THR A 92 -32.44 4.79 -12.93
C THR A 92 -31.72 3.44 -12.98
N THR A 93 -30.40 3.45 -13.24
CA THR A 93 -29.54 2.28 -13.20
C THR A 93 -28.36 2.57 -12.27
N PRO A 94 -28.44 2.15 -10.99
CA PRO A 94 -27.36 2.39 -10.04
C PRO A 94 -26.07 1.69 -10.50
N PRO A 95 -24.91 2.38 -10.53
CA PRO A 95 -23.65 1.72 -10.85
C PRO A 95 -23.28 0.73 -9.75
N LYS A 96 -22.66 -0.39 -10.12
CA LYS A 96 -22.03 -1.30 -9.16
C LYS A 96 -20.59 -0.85 -8.93
N LEU A 97 -20.21 -0.65 -7.67
CA LEU A 97 -18.84 -0.28 -7.28
C LEU A 97 -18.27 -1.34 -6.36
N ALA A 98 -17.11 -1.86 -6.73
CA ALA A 98 -16.32 -2.76 -5.92
C ALA A 98 -14.97 -2.12 -5.60
N PHE A 99 -14.54 -2.22 -4.34
CA PHE A 99 -13.16 -1.98 -3.98
C PHE A 99 -12.39 -3.29 -4.13
N ILE A 100 -11.25 -3.25 -4.82
CA ILE A 100 -10.36 -4.39 -4.99
C ILE A 100 -9.10 -4.13 -4.14
N PRO A 101 -8.94 -4.81 -2.99
CA PRO A 101 -7.74 -4.71 -2.17
C PRO A 101 -6.53 -5.27 -2.93
N VAL A 102 -5.45 -4.50 -3.01
CA VAL A 102 -4.20 -4.94 -3.66
C VAL A 102 -3.04 -4.69 -2.71
N TYR A 103 -2.25 -5.73 -2.45
CA TYR A 103 -0.98 -5.66 -1.75
C TYR A 103 0.17 -5.71 -2.75
N ILE A 104 1.19 -4.88 -2.53
CA ILE A 104 2.44 -4.90 -3.30
C ILE A 104 3.59 -4.93 -2.30
N GLY A 105 4.37 -6.01 -2.32
CA GLY A 105 5.55 -6.22 -1.49
C GLY A 105 6.83 -6.19 -2.30
N TYR A 106 7.84 -5.47 -1.82
CA TYR A 106 9.17 -5.42 -2.42
C TYR A 106 10.18 -5.99 -1.43
N GLU A 107 11.09 -6.84 -1.89
CA GLU A 107 12.22 -7.29 -1.06
C GLU A 107 13.29 -6.21 -0.92
N ARG A 108 13.58 -5.48 -2.00
CA ARG A 108 14.53 -4.37 -1.99
C ARG A 108 13.97 -3.16 -2.68
N ILE A 109 13.97 -2.03 -1.98
CA ILE A 109 13.57 -0.74 -2.55
C ILE A 109 14.83 -0.04 -3.07
N ILE A 110 14.78 0.48 -4.31
CA ILE A 110 15.91 1.17 -4.95
C ILE A 110 16.39 2.37 -4.11
N GLU A 111 15.47 3.01 -3.38
CA GLU A 111 15.73 4.20 -2.56
C GLU A 111 16.20 3.90 -1.11
N SER A 112 16.47 2.64 -0.72
CA SER A 112 16.72 2.24 0.69
C SER A 112 17.72 3.11 1.45
N ALA A 113 18.88 3.42 0.86
CA ALA A 113 19.90 4.25 1.50
C ALA A 113 19.48 5.72 1.70
N SER A 114 18.50 6.22 0.93
CA SER A 114 17.90 7.53 1.15
C SER A 114 16.86 7.50 2.28
N TYR A 115 16.12 6.40 2.40
CA TYR A 115 15.14 6.20 3.48
C TYR A 115 15.79 6.02 4.83
N GLU A 116 16.85 5.23 4.94
CA GLU A 116 17.59 5.09 6.20
C GLU A 116 18.10 6.44 6.71
N ARG A 117 18.58 7.29 5.81
CA ARG A 117 18.99 8.66 6.15
C ARG A 117 17.80 9.53 6.59
N GLU A 118 16.66 9.44 5.91
CA GLU A 118 15.43 10.16 6.31
C GLU A 118 14.93 9.70 7.70
N LEU A 119 14.93 8.39 7.96
CA LEU A 119 14.55 7.80 9.26
C LEU A 119 15.49 8.21 10.39
N ARG A 120 16.79 8.43 10.09
CA ARG A 120 17.77 8.99 11.02
C ARG A 120 17.69 10.53 11.14
N GLY A 121 16.64 11.15 10.61
CA GLY A 121 16.35 12.58 10.76
C GLY A 121 16.88 13.50 9.66
N ALA A 122 17.49 12.96 8.59
CA ALA A 122 17.94 13.79 7.47
C ALA A 122 16.74 14.38 6.69
N LYS A 123 16.89 15.61 6.20
CA LYS A 123 15.85 16.27 5.40
C LYS A 123 15.59 15.51 4.09
N LYS A 124 14.31 15.33 3.75
CA LYS A 124 13.88 14.75 2.47
C LYS A 124 14.46 15.53 1.29
N ARG A 125 15.30 14.88 0.48
CA ARG A 125 15.79 15.47 -0.79
C ARG A 125 14.70 15.38 -1.86
N LYS A 126 14.51 16.45 -2.62
CA LYS A 126 13.68 16.40 -3.84
C LYS A 126 14.39 15.50 -4.86
N GLU A 127 13.67 14.51 -5.39
CA GLU A 127 14.19 13.65 -6.45
C GLU A 127 14.45 14.50 -7.70
N SER A 128 15.66 14.41 -8.25
CA SER A 128 16.05 15.11 -9.49
C SER A 128 15.82 14.18 -10.69
N PRO A 129 15.36 14.69 -11.85
CA PRO A 129 15.22 13.90 -13.08
C PRO A 129 16.52 13.16 -13.50
N LEU A 130 17.68 13.76 -13.24
CA LEU A 130 18.99 13.14 -13.46
C LEU A 130 19.27 11.97 -12.50
N ALA A 131 18.72 12.01 -11.29
CA ALA A 131 18.83 10.90 -10.34
C ALA A 131 17.98 9.70 -10.79
N LEU A 132 16.80 9.94 -11.38
CA LEU A 132 15.93 8.90 -11.95
C LEU A 132 16.56 8.20 -13.15
N LEU A 133 17.27 8.92 -14.03
CA LEU A 133 17.99 8.31 -15.15
C LEU A 133 19.16 7.42 -14.68
N ARG A 134 19.85 7.78 -13.59
CA ARG A 134 20.91 6.93 -13.00
C ARG A 134 20.35 5.65 -12.36
N VAL A 135 19.13 5.71 -11.83
CA VAL A 135 18.41 4.53 -11.30
C VAL A 135 18.18 3.48 -12.39
N VAL A 136 17.95 3.88 -13.65
CA VAL A 136 17.74 2.95 -14.76
C VAL A 136 18.97 2.06 -15.01
N GLY A 137 20.18 2.60 -14.86
CA GLY A 137 21.42 1.81 -14.97
C GLY A 137 21.61 0.84 -13.80
N GLN A 138 21.01 1.13 -12.64
CA GLN A 138 21.07 0.27 -11.47
C GLN A 138 20.09 -0.90 -11.55
N LEU A 139 19.01 -0.83 -12.36
CA LEU A 139 17.99 -1.88 -12.55
C LEU A 139 18.54 -3.27 -12.94
N ARG A 140 19.81 -3.37 -13.34
CA ARG A 140 20.50 -4.64 -13.64
C ARG A 140 21.04 -5.38 -12.41
N GLN A 141 21.00 -4.77 -11.23
CA GLN A 141 21.37 -5.44 -9.97
C GLN A 141 20.26 -6.38 -9.48
N PRO A 142 20.56 -7.42 -8.69
CA PRO A 142 19.52 -8.23 -8.05
C PRO A 142 18.76 -7.39 -7.02
N PHE A 143 17.53 -6.98 -7.36
CA PHE A 143 16.61 -6.25 -6.47
C PHE A 143 15.63 -7.16 -5.72
N GLY A 144 15.93 -8.47 -5.68
CA GLY A 144 15.02 -9.45 -5.12
C GLY A 144 13.72 -9.53 -5.93
N GLN A 145 12.65 -9.92 -5.26
CA GLN A 145 11.34 -10.17 -5.87
C GLN A 145 10.32 -9.08 -5.53
N VAL A 146 9.37 -8.88 -6.45
CA VAL A 146 8.17 -8.08 -6.23
C VAL A 146 6.98 -9.04 -6.18
N THR A 147 6.22 -8.97 -5.11
CA THR A 147 5.00 -9.77 -4.94
C THR A 147 3.79 -8.88 -5.04
N VAL A 148 2.80 -9.30 -5.82
CA VAL A 148 1.50 -8.64 -5.94
C VAL A 148 0.43 -9.65 -5.56
N SER A 149 -0.44 -9.27 -4.63
CA SER A 149 -1.56 -10.09 -4.18
C SER A 149 -2.84 -9.28 -4.28
N VAL A 150 -3.91 -9.93 -4.74
CA VAL A 150 -5.25 -9.34 -4.80
C VAL A 150 -6.08 -9.99 -3.71
N GLY A 151 -6.66 -9.17 -2.83
CA GLY A 151 -7.52 -9.65 -1.76
C GLY A 151 -9.00 -9.63 -2.13
N ASP A 152 -9.82 -10.09 -1.21
CA ASP A 152 -11.27 -10.22 -1.40
C ASP A 152 -11.95 -8.89 -1.76
N PRO A 153 -12.64 -8.81 -2.93
CA PRO A 153 -13.39 -7.64 -3.32
C PRO A 153 -14.45 -7.25 -2.28
N LEU A 154 -14.60 -5.94 -2.04
CA LEU A 154 -15.68 -5.37 -1.23
C LEU A 154 -16.70 -4.69 -2.15
N LEU A 155 -17.88 -5.28 -2.27
CA LEU A 155 -19.01 -4.67 -2.97
C LEU A 155 -19.58 -3.55 -2.10
N LEU A 156 -19.50 -2.30 -2.59
CA LEU A 156 -19.80 -1.13 -1.79
C LEU A 156 -21.28 -1.03 -1.41
N GLY A 157 -22.18 -1.43 -2.32
CA GLY A 157 -23.62 -1.46 -2.05
C GLY A 157 -23.94 -2.35 -0.85
N ASP A 158 -23.56 -3.61 -0.93
CA ASP A 158 -23.81 -4.63 0.11
C ASP A 158 -23.16 -4.22 1.45
N TYR A 159 -21.94 -3.66 1.40
CA TYR A 159 -21.28 -3.15 2.59
C TYR A 159 -22.07 -2.02 3.26
N LEU A 160 -22.55 -1.04 2.47
CA LEU A 160 -23.37 0.04 3.01
C LEU A 160 -24.76 -0.42 3.47
N ASP A 161 -25.32 -1.46 2.86
CA ASP A 161 -26.58 -2.06 3.29
C ASP A 161 -26.49 -2.63 4.70
N SER A 162 -25.35 -3.25 5.02
CA SER A 162 -25.08 -3.76 6.36
C SER A 162 -24.81 -2.66 7.38
N LEU A 163 -24.12 -1.58 6.96
CA LEU A 163 -23.66 -0.54 7.87
C LEU A 163 -24.70 0.56 8.13
N ALA A 164 -25.44 0.95 7.10
CA ALA A 164 -26.41 2.04 7.14
C ALA A 164 -27.61 1.71 6.22
N PRO A 165 -28.55 0.84 6.62
CA PRO A 165 -29.58 0.28 5.73
C PRO A 165 -30.41 1.31 4.94
N GLN A 166 -30.58 2.53 5.47
CA GLN A 166 -31.33 3.61 4.84
C GLN A 166 -30.48 4.54 3.95
N TRP A 167 -29.20 4.21 3.71
CA TRP A 167 -28.27 5.08 3.01
C TRP A 167 -28.74 5.47 1.61
N ARG A 168 -29.49 4.60 0.89
CA ARG A 168 -30.04 4.90 -0.45
C ARG A 168 -31.14 5.96 -0.44
N ASN A 169 -31.88 6.05 0.66
CA ASN A 169 -33.02 6.97 0.80
C ASN A 169 -32.60 8.30 1.44
N ALA A 170 -31.34 8.41 1.89
CA ALA A 170 -30.84 9.63 2.49
C ALA A 170 -30.73 10.74 1.43
N PRO A 171 -31.04 12.00 1.78
CA PRO A 171 -30.85 13.11 0.86
C PRO A 171 -29.36 13.27 0.52
N VAL A 172 -29.04 13.56 -0.75
CA VAL A 172 -27.64 13.75 -1.18
C VAL A 172 -27.03 15.02 -0.57
N GLU A 173 -27.85 16.07 -0.42
CA GLU A 173 -27.52 17.32 0.24
C GLU A 173 -28.63 17.69 1.24
N PRO A 174 -28.29 18.15 2.46
CA PRO A 174 -26.93 18.29 3.01
C PRO A 174 -26.24 16.93 3.21
N LYS A 175 -24.91 16.94 3.41
CA LYS A 175 -24.11 15.73 3.63
C LYS A 175 -24.78 14.80 4.66
N PRO A 176 -25.10 13.54 4.30
CA PRO A 176 -25.69 12.57 5.23
C PRO A 176 -24.81 12.28 6.45
N ASP A 177 -25.44 12.04 7.60
CA ASP A 177 -24.75 11.73 8.85
C ASP A 177 -23.99 10.39 8.80
N TRP A 178 -24.57 9.39 8.13
CA TRP A 178 -23.98 8.05 7.99
C TRP A 178 -22.59 8.06 7.33
N LEU A 179 -22.29 9.07 6.48
CA LEU A 179 -20.97 9.21 5.86
C LEU A 179 -19.86 9.43 6.88
N GLY A 180 -20.17 10.08 8.02
CA GLY A 180 -19.20 10.33 9.09
C GLY A 180 -18.65 9.04 9.68
N GLU A 181 -19.51 8.03 9.82
CA GLU A 181 -19.16 6.71 10.35
C GLU A 181 -18.66 5.76 9.24
N ALA A 182 -19.27 5.80 8.06
CA ALA A 182 -18.94 4.89 6.97
C ALA A 182 -17.52 5.08 6.43
N VAL A 183 -17.04 6.32 6.33
CA VAL A 183 -15.69 6.60 5.82
C VAL A 183 -14.58 5.94 6.65
N PRO A 184 -14.48 6.16 7.99
CA PRO A 184 -13.43 5.54 8.79
C PRO A 184 -13.58 4.02 8.84
N ARG A 185 -14.81 3.49 8.99
CA ARG A 185 -15.03 2.02 9.00
C ARG A 185 -14.61 1.38 7.68
N LEU A 186 -15.01 1.96 6.55
CA LEU A 186 -14.58 1.50 5.23
C LEU A 186 -13.06 1.55 5.08
N GLY A 187 -12.42 2.62 5.55
CA GLY A 187 -10.96 2.73 5.54
C GLY A 187 -10.29 1.59 6.31
N SER A 188 -10.74 1.33 7.55
CA SER A 188 -10.23 0.22 8.37
C SER A 188 -10.49 -1.15 7.76
N GLU A 189 -11.67 -1.36 7.18
CA GLU A 189 -12.03 -2.62 6.53
C GLU A 189 -11.18 -2.88 5.29
N LEU A 190 -10.98 -1.88 4.43
CA LEU A 190 -10.09 -2.00 3.27
C LEU A 190 -8.64 -2.24 3.70
N ALA A 191 -8.18 -1.58 4.76
CA ALA A 191 -6.84 -1.82 5.32
C ALA A 191 -6.68 -3.26 5.83
N ARG A 192 -7.70 -3.79 6.51
CA ARG A 192 -7.73 -5.18 6.98
C ARG A 192 -7.67 -6.16 5.80
N ARG A 193 -8.44 -5.92 4.73
CA ARG A 193 -8.42 -6.76 3.53
C ARG A 193 -7.10 -6.70 2.76
N ILE A 194 -6.46 -5.52 2.66
CA ILE A 194 -5.12 -5.39 2.07
C ILE A 194 -4.10 -6.18 2.89
N ASN A 195 -4.15 -6.09 4.22
CA ASN A 195 -3.25 -6.85 5.10
C ASN A 195 -3.52 -8.36 5.04
N ALA A 196 -4.77 -8.79 4.90
CA ALA A 196 -5.12 -10.20 4.74
C ALA A 196 -4.56 -10.82 3.44
N ALA A 197 -4.31 -9.99 2.42
CA ALA A 197 -3.65 -10.39 1.18
C ALA A 197 -2.11 -10.20 1.20
N ALA A 198 -1.54 -9.71 2.31
CA ALA A 198 -0.12 -9.44 2.39
C ALA A 198 0.69 -10.73 2.29
N ALA A 199 1.68 -10.76 1.40
CA ALA A 199 2.63 -11.86 1.30
C ALA A 199 3.82 -11.62 2.22
N LEU A 200 4.20 -12.64 2.98
CA LEU A 200 5.43 -12.62 3.76
C LEU A 200 6.61 -12.91 2.82
N ASN A 201 7.69 -12.17 2.98
CA ASN A 201 8.92 -12.38 2.22
C ASN A 201 10.10 -12.57 3.19
N PRO A 202 11.24 -13.09 2.71
CA PRO A 202 12.40 -13.39 3.56
C PRO A 202 12.90 -12.15 4.31
N VAL A 203 12.93 -11.00 3.64
CA VAL A 203 13.40 -9.72 4.20
C VAL A 203 12.53 -9.29 5.39
N ASN A 204 11.21 -9.36 5.25
CA ASN A 204 10.25 -8.98 6.30
C ASN A 204 10.38 -9.90 7.53
N LEU A 205 10.51 -11.21 7.32
CA LEU A 205 10.64 -12.19 8.41
C LEU A 205 11.97 -12.03 9.16
N VAL A 206 13.09 -11.91 8.42
CA VAL A 206 14.41 -11.69 9.01
C VAL A 206 14.46 -10.35 9.75
N ALA A 207 13.92 -9.28 9.16
CA ALA A 207 13.84 -7.98 9.82
C ALA A 207 13.01 -8.05 11.11
N LEU A 208 11.87 -8.77 11.11
CA LEU A 208 11.04 -8.95 12.29
C LEU A 208 11.81 -9.66 13.42
N VAL A 209 12.52 -10.75 13.10
CA VAL A 209 13.33 -11.49 14.09
C VAL A 209 14.43 -10.60 14.65
N LEU A 210 15.18 -9.89 13.79
CA LEU A 210 16.28 -9.04 14.24
C LEU A 210 15.80 -7.85 15.07
N LEU A 211 14.74 -7.16 14.65
CA LEU A 211 14.17 -6.03 15.39
C LEU A 211 13.57 -6.43 16.74
N ALA A 212 13.30 -7.72 16.96
CA ALA A 212 12.88 -8.25 18.26
C ALA A 212 14.05 -8.54 19.21
N THR A 213 15.31 -8.39 18.75
CA THR A 213 16.51 -8.60 19.58
C THR A 213 17.11 -7.28 20.08
N PRO A 214 17.73 -7.24 21.27
CA PRO A 214 18.26 -5.99 21.85
C PRO A 214 19.31 -5.28 20.99
N HIS A 215 20.09 -6.03 20.21
CA HIS A 215 21.21 -5.51 19.44
C HIS A 215 21.03 -5.66 17.92
N ASN A 216 19.83 -6.02 17.45
CA ASN A 216 19.58 -6.36 16.05
C ASN A 216 20.56 -7.42 15.50
N ALA A 217 20.96 -8.35 16.36
CA ALA A 217 21.94 -9.38 16.08
C ALA A 217 21.54 -10.68 16.78
N LEU A 218 21.75 -11.81 16.09
CA LEU A 218 21.33 -13.11 16.56
C LEU A 218 22.25 -14.20 15.99
N GLU A 219 22.48 -15.25 16.77
CA GLU A 219 23.18 -16.45 16.28
C GLU A 219 22.38 -17.09 15.13
N ALA A 220 23.09 -17.54 14.09
CA ALA A 220 22.45 -18.11 12.89
C ALA A 220 21.53 -19.29 13.22
N SER A 221 21.95 -20.20 14.12
CA SER A 221 21.13 -21.36 14.50
C SER A 221 19.81 -20.93 15.18
N LEU A 222 19.88 -19.90 16.02
CA LEU A 222 18.71 -19.36 16.70
C LEU A 222 17.82 -18.57 15.74
N MET A 223 18.39 -17.83 14.78
CA MET A 223 17.62 -17.17 13.72
C MET A 223 16.82 -18.17 12.89
N THR A 224 17.44 -19.26 12.45
CA THR A 224 16.75 -20.34 11.73
C THR A 224 15.57 -20.89 12.53
N ARG A 225 15.76 -21.15 13.83
CA ARG A 225 14.67 -21.61 14.73
C ARG A 225 13.54 -20.60 14.86
N GLN A 226 13.85 -19.31 15.01
CA GLN A 226 12.85 -18.25 15.13
C GLN A 226 12.05 -18.08 13.83
N LEU A 227 12.72 -18.12 12.68
CA LEU A 227 12.07 -18.07 11.37
C LEU A 227 11.16 -19.27 11.14
N ALA A 228 11.61 -20.48 11.49
CA ALA A 228 10.79 -21.70 11.43
C ALA A 228 9.54 -21.58 12.33
N LEU A 229 9.69 -21.01 13.53
CA LEU A 229 8.57 -20.75 14.43
C LEU A 229 7.56 -19.77 13.81
N LEU A 230 8.03 -18.64 13.25
CA LEU A 230 7.16 -17.66 12.61
C LEU A 230 6.42 -18.25 11.40
N ALA A 231 7.11 -19.06 10.59
CA ALA A 231 6.49 -19.77 9.46
C ALA A 231 5.42 -20.75 9.96
N GLY A 232 5.73 -21.58 10.96
CA GLY A 232 4.77 -22.51 11.54
C GLY A 232 3.58 -21.83 12.22
N LEU A 233 3.77 -20.66 12.83
CA LEU A 233 2.68 -19.84 13.36
C LEU A 233 1.77 -19.33 12.24
N GLN A 234 2.36 -18.86 11.14
CA GLN A 234 1.60 -18.39 9.99
C GLN A 234 0.76 -19.50 9.35
N GLU A 235 1.29 -20.72 9.25
CA GLU A 235 0.57 -21.87 8.69
C GLU A 235 -0.61 -22.31 9.58
N ARG A 236 -0.44 -22.26 10.90
CA ARG A 236 -1.46 -22.68 11.86
C ARG A 236 -2.51 -21.61 12.14
N CYS A 237 -2.10 -20.35 12.11
CA CYS A 237 -2.91 -19.19 12.45
C CYS A 237 -2.79 -18.12 11.34
N PRO A 238 -3.29 -18.39 10.13
CA PRO A 238 -3.11 -17.47 9.02
C PRO A 238 -3.85 -16.16 9.26
N GLY A 239 -3.15 -15.03 9.09
CA GLY A 239 -3.73 -13.67 9.18
C GLY A 239 -4.74 -13.32 8.08
N GLY A 240 -4.92 -14.21 7.09
CA GLY A 240 -5.86 -14.09 5.98
C GLY A 240 -5.81 -15.35 5.10
N PRO A 241 -6.84 -15.60 4.27
CA PRO A 241 -6.94 -16.81 3.45
C PRO A 241 -5.83 -16.91 2.38
N ASP A 242 -5.30 -15.77 1.93
CA ASP A 242 -4.36 -15.69 0.81
C ASP A 242 -2.92 -15.36 1.23
N VAL A 243 -2.61 -15.42 2.53
CA VAL A 243 -1.25 -15.11 2.99
C VAL A 243 -0.29 -16.19 2.51
N ARG A 244 0.81 -15.77 1.87
CA ARG A 244 1.85 -16.65 1.35
C ARG A 244 3.12 -16.54 2.17
N LEU A 245 3.76 -17.68 2.39
CA LEU A 245 5.12 -17.76 2.90
C LEU A 245 6.13 -17.72 1.74
N PRO A 246 7.36 -17.25 1.99
CA PRO A 246 8.42 -17.37 1.00
C PRO A 246 8.75 -18.84 0.74
N LYS A 247 9.19 -19.15 -0.48
CA LYS A 247 9.61 -20.50 -0.87
C LYS A 247 10.95 -20.86 -0.23
N GLY A 248 11.18 -22.14 0.03
CA GLY A 248 12.43 -22.65 0.62
C GLY A 248 12.39 -22.70 2.13
N GLU A 249 13.52 -23.06 2.72
CA GLU A 249 13.68 -23.21 4.16
C GLU A 249 14.21 -21.94 4.82
N PRO A 250 14.08 -21.77 6.15
CA PRO A 250 14.61 -20.62 6.86
C PRO A 250 16.09 -20.31 6.60
N SER A 251 16.92 -21.32 6.34
CA SER A 251 18.33 -21.12 5.94
C SER A 251 18.45 -20.43 4.60
N ASP A 252 17.63 -20.81 3.61
CA ASP A 252 17.63 -20.23 2.28
C ASP A 252 17.20 -18.75 2.35
N TRP A 253 16.22 -18.46 3.21
CA TRP A 253 15.76 -17.09 3.46
C TRP A 253 16.88 -16.21 4.00
N ILE A 254 17.67 -16.71 4.96
CA ILE A 254 18.81 -15.98 5.52
C ILE A 254 19.84 -15.68 4.42
N GLU A 255 20.22 -16.70 3.63
CA GLU A 255 21.20 -16.53 2.54
C GLU A 255 20.69 -15.55 1.47
N GLN A 256 19.40 -15.59 1.14
CA GLN A 256 18.80 -14.62 0.21
C GLN A 256 18.90 -13.19 0.75
N VAL A 257 18.61 -12.97 2.03
CA VAL A 257 18.66 -11.63 2.65
C VAL A 257 20.11 -11.12 2.75
N ILE A 258 21.09 -12.01 2.97
CA ILE A 258 22.53 -11.70 2.87
C ILE A 258 22.91 -11.32 1.43
N ALA A 259 22.49 -12.10 0.44
CA ALA A 259 22.79 -11.84 -0.98
C ALA A 259 22.19 -10.50 -1.47
N LEU A 260 21.07 -10.07 -0.88
CA LEU A 260 20.47 -8.75 -1.11
C LEU A 260 21.23 -7.60 -0.41
N GLY A 261 22.21 -7.91 0.44
CA GLY A 261 23.02 -6.95 1.18
C GLY A 261 22.29 -6.29 2.34
N MET A 262 21.23 -6.92 2.86
CA MET A 262 20.40 -6.35 3.93
C MET A 262 20.93 -6.68 5.33
N ILE A 263 21.61 -7.83 5.48
CA ILE A 263 22.27 -8.27 6.69
C ILE A 263 23.65 -8.85 6.34
N GLU A 264 24.51 -9.00 7.34
CA GLU A 264 25.82 -9.64 7.19
C GLU A 264 26.00 -10.74 8.24
N ARG A 265 26.74 -11.80 7.88
CA ARG A 265 27.16 -12.84 8.82
C ARG A 265 28.58 -12.53 9.30
N ARG A 266 28.75 -12.38 10.61
CA ARG A 266 30.06 -12.20 11.24
C ARG A 266 30.50 -13.50 11.89
N SER A 267 31.69 -14.00 11.54
CA SER A 267 32.34 -15.04 12.32
C SER A 267 32.93 -14.39 13.58
N ILE A 268 32.65 -14.97 14.74
CA ILE A 268 33.27 -14.56 15.99
C ILE A 268 34.52 -15.44 16.16
N PRO A 269 35.75 -14.88 16.15
CA PRO A 269 36.98 -15.66 16.08
C PRO A 269 37.24 -16.62 17.26
N TRP A 270 36.49 -16.52 18.36
CA TRP A 270 36.70 -17.28 19.59
C TRP A 270 35.56 -18.23 19.97
N ALA A 271 34.58 -18.46 19.09
CA ALA A 271 33.58 -19.49 19.31
C ALA A 271 34.21 -20.88 19.05
N ILE A 272 34.61 -21.55 20.12
CA ILE A 272 35.12 -22.93 20.11
C ILE A 272 34.00 -23.83 19.56
N SER A 273 34.34 -24.61 18.55
CA SER A 273 33.52 -25.60 17.84
C SER A 273 32.87 -26.62 18.77
#